data_AF-A0A382UU70-F1
#
_entry.id   AF-A0A382UU70-F1
#
_cell.length_a   1.000
_cell.length_b   1.000
_cell.length_c   1.000
_cell.angle_alpha   90.00
_cell.angle_beta   90.00
_cell.angle_gamma   90.00
#
_symmetry.space_group_name_H-M   'P 1'
#
loop_
_entity.id
_entity.type
_entity.pdbx_description
1 polymer ?
#
loop_
_entity_poly.entity_id
_entity_poly.type
_entity_poly.pdbx_seq_one_letter_code
_entity_poly.pdbx_strand_id
1 'polypeptide(L)'
;MEKTITKPLDVDLAFDPETGEQIKSAEQKLLVKKKIDQIARKPLLKRKKKSKERIKKIKYIGVEFEPTKIDECEKQVNDALSQGYSPIRDIDTPRGLIMVLGLWQRD
;
A
#
# COMPACT_ATOMS: atom_id res chain seq x y z
N MET A 1 0.97 -17.65 22.02
CA MET A 1 1.15 -17.31 20.59
C MET A 1 2.63 -17.22 20.32
N GLU A 2 3.21 -18.30 19.80
CA GLU A 2 4.63 -18.39 19.44
C GLU A 2 4.98 -17.35 18.39
N LYS A 3 6.00 -16.53 18.68
CA LYS A 3 6.62 -15.68 17.67
C LYS A 3 7.46 -16.61 16.79
N THR A 4 7.00 -16.88 15.57
CA THR A 4 7.81 -17.52 14.54
C THR A 4 8.98 -16.60 14.22
N ILE A 5 10.10 -16.84 14.90
CA ILE A 5 11.40 -16.28 14.55
C ILE A 5 11.79 -16.98 13.25
N THR A 6 11.47 -16.34 12.14
CA THR A 6 11.98 -16.73 10.83
C THR A 6 13.50 -16.59 10.90
N LYS A 7 14.18 -17.73 11.03
CA LYS A 7 15.63 -17.82 10.89
C LYS A 7 15.99 -17.14 9.56
N PRO A 8 17.03 -16.29 9.52
CA PRO A 8 17.48 -15.74 8.24
C PRO A 8 17.78 -16.91 7.32
N LEU A 9 17.25 -16.88 6.09
CA LEU A 9 17.63 -17.82 5.05
C LEU A 9 19.15 -17.71 4.87
N ASP A 10 19.91 -18.64 5.46
CA ASP A 10 21.30 -18.88 5.09
C ASP A 10 21.27 -19.63 3.75
N VAL A 11 21.01 -18.86 2.70
CA VAL A 11 21.31 -19.29 1.34
C VAL A 11 22.83 -19.19 1.24
N ASP A 12 23.53 -20.32 1.23
CA ASP A 12 24.96 -20.35 0.95
C ASP A 12 25.17 -19.84 -0.49
N LEU A 13 25.40 -18.53 -0.61
CA LEU A 13 25.66 -17.87 -1.88
C LEU A 13 27.06 -18.30 -2.36
N ALA A 14 27.09 -19.30 -3.24
CA ALA A 14 28.29 -19.73 -3.95
C ALA A 14 28.67 -18.76 -5.08
N PHE A 15 27.74 -17.90 -5.50
CA PHE A 15 27.85 -17.01 -6.65
C PHE A 15 27.23 -15.63 -6.37
N ASP A 16 27.81 -14.58 -6.95
CA ASP A 16 27.25 -13.22 -6.94
C ASP A 16 26.07 -13.14 -7.92
N PRO A 17 24.86 -12.76 -7.46
CA PRO A 17 23.67 -12.70 -8.32
C PRO A 17 23.70 -11.56 -9.36
N GLU A 18 24.59 -10.57 -9.24
CA GLU A 18 24.71 -9.47 -10.21
C GLU A 18 25.73 -9.77 -11.32
N THR A 19 26.83 -10.44 -10.99
CA THR A 19 27.94 -10.69 -11.93
C THR A 19 28.08 -12.15 -12.35
N GLY A 20 27.47 -13.09 -11.63
CA GLY A 20 27.62 -14.51 -11.88
C GLY A 20 29.03 -15.04 -11.56
N GLU A 21 29.82 -14.32 -10.76
CA GLU A 21 31.14 -14.76 -10.34
C GLU A 21 31.10 -15.64 -9.08
N GLN A 22 32.02 -16.61 -9.00
CA GLN A 22 32.16 -17.47 -7.82
C GLN A 22 32.69 -16.67 -6.62
N ILE A 23 31.99 -16.76 -5.50
CA ILE A 23 32.40 -16.07 -4.29
C ILE A 23 33.45 -16.91 -3.54
N LYS A 24 34.72 -16.53 -3.69
CA LYS A 24 35.88 -17.28 -3.15
C LYS A 24 36.29 -16.83 -1.74
N SER A 25 35.90 -15.61 -1.33
CA SER A 25 36.28 -15.03 -0.02
C SER A 25 35.07 -14.73 0.86
N ALA A 26 35.24 -14.90 2.18
CA ALA A 26 34.23 -14.57 3.18
C ALA A 26 33.86 -13.07 3.18
N GLU A 27 34.79 -12.18 2.84
CA GLU A 27 34.55 -10.74 2.76
C GLU A 27 33.59 -10.38 1.63
N GLN A 28 33.73 -11.06 0.47
CA GLN A 28 32.85 -10.90 -0.67
C GLN A 28 31.43 -11.39 -0.34
N LYS A 29 31.30 -12.52 0.36
CA LYS A 29 30.00 -13.02 0.86
C LYS A 29 29.31 -11.99 1.76
N LEU A 30 30.06 -11.37 2.67
CA LEU A 30 29.54 -10.36 3.58
C LEU A 30 29.09 -9.09 2.83
N LEU A 31 29.83 -8.67 1.81
CA LEU A 31 29.50 -7.50 0.99
C LEU A 31 28.21 -7.73 0.18
N VAL A 32 28.07 -8.89 -0.46
CA VAL A 32 26.87 -9.27 -1.22
C VAL A 32 25.65 -9.36 -0.30
N LYS A 33 25.79 -9.99 0.89
CA LYS A 33 24.71 -10.07 1.89
C LYS A 33 24.24 -8.69 2.33
N LYS A 34 25.17 -7.74 2.57
CA LYS A 34 24.84 -6.35 2.92
C LYS A 34 24.12 -5.62 1.79
N LYS A 35 24.54 -5.81 0.54
CA LYS A 35 23.87 -5.22 -0.64
C LYS A 35 22.43 -5.72 -0.78
N ILE A 36 22.22 -7.04 -0.70
CA ILE A 36 20.90 -7.67 -0.77
C ILE A 36 19.98 -7.13 0.34
N ASP A 37 20.46 -7.08 1.57
CA ASP A 37 19.72 -6.54 2.71
C ASP A 37 19.39 -5.04 2.54
N GLN A 38 20.30 -4.26 1.97
CA GLN A 38 20.05 -2.85 1.64
C GLN A 38 18.97 -2.70 0.55
N ILE A 39 19.01 -3.53 -0.49
CA ILE A 39 18.02 -3.55 -1.58
C ILE A 39 16.64 -3.96 -1.04
N ALA A 40 16.58 -4.97 -0.17
CA ALA A 40 15.34 -5.42 0.47
C ALA A 40 14.73 -4.37 1.43
N ARG A 41 15.56 -3.58 2.11
CA ARG A 41 15.09 -2.52 3.05
C ARG A 41 14.55 -1.26 2.36
N LYS A 42 15.10 -0.87 1.20
CA LYS A 42 14.68 0.33 0.45
C LYS A 42 13.17 0.41 0.15
N PRO A 43 12.48 -0.64 -0.35
CA PRO A 43 11.04 -0.59 -0.62
C PRO A 43 10.19 -0.53 0.66
N LEU A 44 10.65 -1.10 1.79
CA LEU A 44 9.95 -1.06 3.07
C LEU A 44 9.91 0.36 3.65
N LEU A 45 10.98 1.14 3.46
CA LEU A 45 11.06 2.54 3.92
C LEU A 45 10.18 3.48 3.08
N LYS A 46 10.05 3.23 1.77
CA LYS A 46 9.15 4.02 0.90
C LYS A 46 7.68 3.83 1.26
N ARG A 47 7.28 2.66 1.74
CA ARG A 47 5.91 2.39 2.23
C ARG A 47 5.55 3.08 3.55
N LYS A 48 6.54 3.54 4.33
CA LYS A 48 6.34 4.20 5.64
C LYS A 48 6.33 5.73 5.59
N LYS A 49 6.64 6.35 4.44
CA LYS A 49 6.45 7.80 4.23
C LYS A 49 5.03 8.09 3.70
N LYS A 50 3.99 7.56 4.36
CA LYS A 50 2.73 8.31 4.33
C LYS A 50 3.06 9.57 5.12
N SER A 51 3.08 10.71 4.44
CA SER A 51 2.93 12.04 5.05
C SER A 51 1.92 11.93 6.21
N LYS A 52 2.06 12.75 7.25
CA LYS A 52 1.05 12.87 8.31
C LYS A 52 -0.24 13.46 7.72
N GLU A 53 -0.87 12.73 6.80
CA GLU A 53 -2.12 13.12 6.17
C GLU A 53 -3.20 12.88 7.22
N ARG A 54 -3.79 13.97 7.66
CA ARG A 54 -4.88 13.95 8.63
C ARG A 54 -6.18 14.04 7.85
N ILE A 55 -7.15 13.21 8.21
CA ILE A 55 -8.50 13.34 7.66
C ILE A 55 -9.08 14.67 8.18
N LYS A 56 -9.44 15.55 7.27
CA LYS A 56 -10.10 16.83 7.56
C LYS A 56 -11.61 16.67 7.65
N LYS A 57 -12.19 15.87 6.75
CA LYS A 57 -13.64 15.66 6.66
C LYS A 57 -13.98 14.29 6.09
N ILE A 58 -15.08 13.71 6.57
CA ILE A 58 -15.64 12.45 6.06
C ILE A 58 -17.00 12.76 5.42
N LYS A 59 -17.31 12.09 4.31
CA LYS A 59 -18.60 12.14 3.63
C LYS A 59 -19.07 10.72 3.35
N TYR A 60 -20.33 10.43 3.66
CA TYR A 60 -20.98 9.17 3.31
C TYR A 60 -21.88 9.43 2.10
N ILE A 61 -21.75 8.62 1.06
CA ILE A 61 -22.62 8.66 -0.12
C ILE A 61 -23.23 7.29 -0.31
N GLY A 62 -24.55 7.19 -0.18
CA GLY A 62 -25.30 6.00 -0.55
C GLY A 62 -25.50 5.99 -2.06
N VAL A 63 -25.03 4.95 -2.72
CA VAL A 63 -25.25 4.70 -4.15
C VAL A 63 -26.24 3.55 -4.23
N GLU A 64 -27.49 3.86 -4.56
CA GLU A 64 -28.54 2.87 -4.77
C GLU A 64 -28.47 2.34 -6.20
N PHE A 65 -28.55 1.02 -6.38
CA PHE A 65 -28.53 0.38 -7.70
C PHE A 65 -29.93 0.32 -8.31
N GLU A 66 -30.63 1.47 -8.31
CA GLU A 66 -31.89 1.67 -9.00
C GLU A 66 -31.65 2.48 -10.28
N PRO A 67 -32.07 2.00 -11.48
CA PRO A 67 -31.80 2.68 -12.75
C PRO A 67 -32.20 4.15 -12.78
N THR A 68 -33.26 4.51 -12.07
CA THR A 68 -33.79 5.87 -11.98
C THR A 68 -32.92 6.83 -11.15
N LYS A 69 -32.05 6.29 -10.27
CA LYS A 69 -31.23 7.07 -9.33
C LYS A 69 -29.74 7.01 -9.62
N ILE A 70 -29.31 6.20 -10.58
CA ILE A 70 -27.89 6.03 -10.92
C ILE A 70 -27.25 7.36 -11.31
N ASP A 71 -27.88 8.13 -12.20
CA ASP A 71 -27.34 9.42 -12.68
C ASP A 71 -27.16 10.44 -11.53
N GLU A 72 -28.12 10.46 -10.59
CA GLU A 72 -28.04 11.33 -9.41
C GLU A 72 -26.92 10.90 -8.46
N CYS A 73 -26.79 9.59 -8.22
CA CYS A 73 -25.75 9.03 -7.38
C CYS A 73 -24.37 9.28 -8.00
N GLU A 74 -24.21 9.07 -9.31
CA GLU A 74 -22.98 9.36 -10.04
C GLU A 74 -22.58 10.81 -9.89
N LYS A 75 -23.53 11.74 -10.07
CA LYS A 75 -23.29 13.17 -9.89
C LYS A 75 -22.81 13.51 -8.47
N GLN A 76 -23.41 12.91 -7.44
CA GLN A 76 -23.01 13.14 -6.04
C GLN A 76 -21.59 12.65 -5.75
N VAL A 77 -21.22 11.50 -6.32
CA VAL A 77 -19.86 10.95 -6.21
C VAL A 77 -18.87 11.86 -6.92
N ASN A 78 -19.15 12.23 -8.18
CA ASN A 78 -18.27 13.08 -8.99
C ASN A 78 -18.08 14.47 -8.36
N ASP A 79 -19.13 15.06 -7.80
CA ASP A 79 -19.04 16.32 -7.05
C ASP A 79 -18.10 16.17 -5.84
N ALA A 80 -18.24 15.09 -5.05
CA ALA A 80 -17.34 14.85 -3.92
C ALA A 80 -15.88 14.65 -4.37
N LEU A 81 -15.64 13.93 -5.46
CA LEU A 81 -14.30 13.75 -6.03
C LEU A 81 -13.70 15.08 -6.51
N SER A 82 -14.48 15.94 -7.15
CA SER A 82 -14.03 17.27 -7.59
C SER A 82 -13.64 18.19 -6.43
N GLN A 83 -14.24 17.99 -5.25
CA GLN A 83 -13.90 18.70 -4.02
C GLN A 83 -12.63 18.15 -3.34
N GLY A 84 -12.00 17.13 -3.93
CA GLY A 84 -10.76 16.52 -3.43
C GLY A 84 -10.98 15.40 -2.41
N TYR A 85 -12.22 14.92 -2.23
CA TYR A 85 -12.43 13.71 -1.42
C TYR A 85 -11.85 12.49 -2.15
N SER A 86 -11.42 11.50 -1.37
CA SER A 86 -10.91 10.23 -1.87
C SER A 86 -11.64 9.06 -1.20
N PRO A 87 -11.96 7.98 -1.91
CA PRO A 87 -12.57 6.79 -1.32
C PRO A 87 -11.66 6.18 -0.24
N ILE A 88 -12.22 5.95 0.93
CA ILE A 88 -11.56 5.25 2.04
C ILE A 88 -12.06 3.80 2.08
N ARG A 89 -13.38 3.63 1.99
CA ARG A 89 -14.04 2.34 2.18
C ARG A 89 -15.40 2.33 1.50
N ASP A 90 -15.80 1.16 1.04
CA ASP A 90 -17.12 0.79 0.58
C ASP A 90 -17.77 -0.21 1.56
N ILE A 91 -19.09 -0.12 1.67
CA ILE A 91 -19.91 -1.03 2.46
C ILE A 91 -21.06 -1.48 1.57
N ASP A 92 -21.04 -2.76 1.19
CA ASP A 92 -22.10 -3.34 0.38
C ASP A 92 -23.41 -3.45 1.18
N THR A 93 -24.51 -3.16 0.50
CA THR A 93 -25.86 -3.28 1.01
C THR A 93 -26.73 -4.02 -0.01
N PRO A 94 -27.84 -4.66 0.40
CA PRO A 94 -28.72 -5.33 -0.55
C PRO A 94 -29.29 -4.41 -1.65
N ARG A 95 -29.39 -3.10 -1.39
CA ARG A 95 -29.92 -2.09 -2.33
C ARG A 95 -28.83 -1.41 -3.16
N GLY A 96 -27.55 -1.57 -2.82
CA GLY A 96 -26.47 -0.79 -3.42
C GLY A 96 -25.21 -0.77 -2.55
N LEU A 97 -24.50 0.34 -2.51
CA LEU A 97 -23.31 0.49 -1.66
C LEU A 97 -23.33 1.82 -0.90
N ILE A 98 -22.68 1.85 0.26
CA ILE A 98 -22.34 3.09 0.97
C ILE A 98 -20.85 3.34 0.77
N MET A 99 -20.52 4.44 0.09
CA MET A 99 -19.15 4.87 -0.12
C MET A 99 -18.75 5.89 0.94
N VAL A 100 -17.67 5.57 1.65
CA VAL A 100 -17.04 6.43 2.66
C VAL A 100 -15.89 7.16 2.01
N LEU A 101 -16.04 8.47 1.88
CA LEU A 101 -15.09 9.38 1.25
C LEU A 101 -14.41 10.25 2.32
N GLY A 102 -13.10 10.43 2.20
CA GLY A 102 -12.31 11.27 3.09
C GLY A 102 -11.61 12.40 2.35
N LEU A 103 -11.71 13.61 2.87
CA LEU A 103 -10.88 14.74 2.47
C LEU A 103 -9.63 14.75 3.35
N TRP A 104 -8.46 14.64 2.72
CA TRP A 104 -7.18 14.58 3.41
C TRP A 104 -6.47 15.93 3.33
N GLN A 105 -5.87 16.35 4.45
CA GLN A 105 -4.99 17.52 4.48
C GLN A 105 -3.56 17.03 4.69
N ARG A 106 -2.64 17.49 3.85
CA ARG A 106 -1.21 17.39 4.15
C ARG A 106 -0.89 18.46 5.17
N ASP A 107 -0.42 18.02 6.34
CA ASP A 107 0.21 18.90 7.33
C ASP A 107 1.53 19.48 6.76
#